data_AF-A0A3D1IU25-F1
#
_entry.id   AF-A0A3D1IU25-F1
#
_cell.length_a   1.000
_cell.length_b   1.000
_cell.length_c   1.000
_cell.angle_alpha   90.00
_cell.angle_beta   90.00
_cell.angle_gamma   90.00
#
_symmetry.space_group_name_H-M   'P 1'
#
loop_
_entity.id
_entity.type
_entity.pdbx_description
1 polymer ?
#
loop_
_entity_poly.entity_id
_entity_poly.type
_entity_poly.pdbx_seq_one_letter_code
_entity_poly.pdbx_strand_id
1 'polypeptide(L)' 'MTDFNHLVTATQTTLARVAADFSPVVFASSLAAEDMVLADMILRAGLPITIFTLETGRLHRETLGVLDCIKETYGY' A
#
# COMPACT_ATOMS: atom_id res chain seq x y z
N MET A 1 6.09 -22.29 12.55
CA MET A 1 6.46 -21.18 11.64
C MET A 1 5.29 -20.94 10.72
N THR A 2 4.74 -19.73 10.70
CA THR A 2 3.71 -19.37 9.71
C THR A 2 4.34 -19.39 8.33
N ASP A 3 3.68 -20.02 7.36
CA ASP A 3 4.14 -20.04 5.97
C ASP A 3 4.02 -18.64 5.36
N PHE A 4 5.14 -18.09 4.87
CA PHE A 4 5.20 -16.77 4.24
C PHE A 4 4.26 -16.67 3.04
N ASN A 5 4.20 -17.70 2.20
CA ASN A 5 3.35 -17.71 1.01
C ASN A 5 1.86 -17.66 1.38
N HIS A 6 1.50 -18.36 2.46
CA HIS A 6 0.14 -18.32 2.99
C HIS A 6 -0.25 -16.91 3.45
N LEU A 7 0.64 -16.19 4.14
CA LEU A 7 0.40 -14.81 4.56
C LEU A 7 0.22 -13.87 3.37
N VAL A 8 1.08 -13.98 2.36
CA VAL A 8 0.97 -13.16 1.14
C VAL A 8 -0.38 -13.40 0.46
N THR A 9 -0.77 -14.66 0.29
CA THR A 9 -2.02 -15.05 -0.39
C THR A 9 -3.25 -14.57 0.38
N ALA A 10 -3.24 -14.71 1.71
CA ALA A 10 -4.31 -14.24 2.57
C ALA A 10 -4.47 -12.71 2.52
N THR A 11 -3.36 -11.97 2.49
CA THR A 11 -3.37 -10.50 2.38
C THR A 11 -3.92 -10.05 1.03
N GLN A 12 -3.46 -10.65 -0.09
CA GLN A 12 -3.97 -10.36 -1.43
C GLN A 12 -5.48 -10.63 -1.53
N THR A 13 -5.93 -11.76 -0.98
CA THR A 13 -7.37 -12.11 -0.92
C THR A 13 -8.17 -11.07 -0.14
N THR A 14 -7.61 -10.59 0.98
CA THR A 14 -8.25 -9.57 1.80
C THR A 14 -8.36 -8.23 1.05
N LEU A 15 -7.28 -7.79 0.40
CA LEU A 15 -7.27 -6.56 -0.39
C LEU A 15 -8.27 -6.60 -1.55
N ALA A 16 -8.32 -7.71 -2.29
CA ALA A 16 -9.26 -7.90 -3.39
C ALA A 16 -10.71 -7.86 -2.90
N ARG A 17 -11.02 -8.55 -1.80
CA ARG A 17 -12.35 -8.51 -1.18
C ARG A 17 -12.72 -7.10 -0.73
N VAL A 18 -11.80 -6.39 -0.07
CA VAL A 18 -12.06 -5.03 0.40
C VAL A 18 -12.35 -4.09 -0.77
N ALA A 19 -11.59 -4.19 -1.85
CA ALA A 19 -11.81 -3.39 -3.07
C ALA A 19 -13.16 -3.67 -3.73
N ALA A 20 -13.63 -4.92 -3.70
CA ALA A 20 -14.91 -5.32 -4.28
C ALA A 20 -16.10 -4.91 -3.42
N ASP A 21 -16.02 -5.12 -2.10
CA ASP A 21 -17.18 -5.03 -1.21
C ASP A 21 -17.40 -3.62 -0.63
N PHE A 22 -16.35 -2.79 -0.58
CA PHE A 22 -16.38 -1.49 0.14
C PHE A 22 -15.95 -0.30 -0.71
N SER A 23 -16.14 -0.38 -2.04
CA SER A 23 -15.81 0.75 -2.93
C SER A 23 -16.72 1.97 -2.67
N PRO A 24 -16.19 3.21 -2.61
CA PRO A 24 -14.77 3.55 -2.76
C PRO A 24 -13.97 3.31 -1.48
N VAL A 25 -12.81 2.65 -1.62
CA VAL A 25 -11.88 2.42 -0.52
C VAL A 25 -10.58 3.21 -0.72
N VAL A 26 -10.02 3.67 0.39
CA VAL A 26 -8.79 4.46 0.42
C VAL A 26 -7.85 3.88 1.47
N PHE A 27 -6.60 3.64 1.09
CA PHE A 27 -5.53 3.17 1.97
C PHE A 27 -4.70 4.36 2.48
N ALA A 28 -4.74 4.59 3.79
CA ALA A 28 -3.89 5.58 4.45
C ALA A 28 -2.52 4.96 4.74
N SER A 29 -1.48 5.48 4.09
CA SER A 29 -0.09 5.03 4.25
C SER A 29 0.72 6.05 5.07
N SER A 30 1.41 5.54 6.09
CA SER A 30 2.40 6.25 6.89
C SER A 30 3.80 6.25 6.27
N LEU A 31 3.97 5.59 5.11
CA LEU A 31 5.25 5.35 4.43
C LEU A 31 6.21 4.41 5.18
N ALA A 32 5.71 3.69 6.18
CA ALA A 32 6.45 2.61 6.84
C ALA A 32 6.61 1.38 5.93
N ALA A 33 7.51 0.46 6.30
CA ALA A 33 7.86 -0.69 5.48
C ALA A 33 6.65 -1.62 5.21
N GLU A 34 5.81 -1.83 6.21
CA GLU A 34 4.58 -2.61 6.09
C GLU A 34 3.59 -2.00 5.09
N ASP A 35 3.50 -0.67 5.06
CA ASP A 35 2.63 0.03 4.12
C ASP A 35 3.17 -0.08 2.70
N MET A 36 4.49 -0.16 2.51
CA MET A 36 5.08 -0.40 1.20
C MET A 36 4.80 -1.79 0.67
N VAL A 37 4.69 -2.80 1.55
CA VAL A 37 4.25 -4.15 1.16
C VAL A 37 2.79 -4.12 0.69
N LEU A 38 1.92 -3.38 1.38
CA LEU A 38 0.53 -3.22 0.96
C LEU A 38 0.42 -2.40 -0.33
N ALA A 39 1.18 -1.31 -0.46
CA ALA A 39 1.23 -0.50 -1.68
C ALA A 39 1.70 -1.32 -2.89
N ASP A 40 2.75 -2.15 -2.74
CA ASP A 40 3.21 -3.07 -3.78
C ASP A 40 2.07 -4.00 -4.24
N MET A 41 1.40 -4.66 -3.30
CA MET A 41 0.29 -5.58 -3.62
C MET A 41 -0.90 -4.86 -4.28
N ILE A 42 -1.25 -3.66 -3.81
CA ILE A 42 -2.35 -2.85 -4.37
C ILE A 42 -2.02 -2.42 -5.81
N LEU A 43 -0.84 -1.84 -6.01
CA LEU A 43 -0.44 -1.21 -7.27
C LEU A 43 -0.15 -2.26 -8.35
N ARG A 44 0.55 -3.36 -8.01
CA ARG A 44 0.82 -4.44 -8.99
C ARG A 44 -0.44 -5.16 -9.43
N ALA A 45 -1.40 -5.34 -8.53
CA ALA A 45 -2.68 -5.97 -8.86
C ALA A 45 -3.68 -5.00 -9.52
N GLY A 46 -3.35 -3.71 -9.61
CA GLY A 46 -4.24 -2.69 -10.20
C GLY A 46 -5.57 -2.57 -9.45
N LEU A 47 -5.56 -2.78 -8.13
CA LEU A 47 -6.80 -2.70 -7.34
C LEU A 47 -7.29 -1.25 -7.29
N PRO A 48 -8.62 -1.01 -7.34
CA PRO A 48 -9.20 0.33 -7.27
C PRO A 48 -9.19 0.88 -5.84
N ILE A 49 -8.00 0.96 -5.23
CA ILE A 49 -7.75 1.48 -3.88
C ILE A 49 -6.85 2.69 -4.01
N THR A 50 -7.37 3.87 -3.69
CA THR A 50 -6.56 5.10 -3.68
C THR A 50 -5.61 5.07 -2.48
N ILE A 51 -4.34 5.40 -2.69
CA ILE A 51 -3.34 5.49 -1.61
C ILE A 51 -3.11 6.96 -1.29
N PHE A 52 -3.10 7.31 -0.01
CA PHE A 52 -2.72 8.67 0.43
C PHE A 52 -1.86 8.63 1.68
N THR A 53 -1.09 9.69 1.87
CA THR A 53 -0.31 9.95 3.09
C THR A 53 -0.76 11.27 3.70
N LEU A 54 -0.95 11.30 5.01
CA LEU A 54 -1.23 12.52 5.75
C LEU A 54 0.08 13.18 6.16
N GLU A 55 0.48 14.22 5.43
CA GLU A 55 1.66 15.01 5.78
C GLU A 55 1.32 16.09 6.81
N THR A 56 1.81 15.91 8.04
CA THR A 56 1.56 16.84 9.15
C THR A 56 2.57 17.99 9.21
N GLY A 57 3.58 17.99 8.33
CA GLY A 57 4.69 18.95 8.33
C GLY A 57 5.84 18.56 9.26
N ARG A 58 5.85 17.33 9.77
CA ARG A 58 6.86 16.81 10.71
C ARG A 58 7.49 15.48 10.27
N LEU A 59 7.20 14.98 9.07
CA LEU A 59 7.87 13.77 8.59
C LEU A 59 9.33 14.05 8.24
N HIS A 60 10.19 13.05 8.46
CA HIS A 60 11.58 13.12 8.05
C HIS A 60 11.67 13.20 6.53
N ARG A 61 12.73 13.84 6.01
CA ARG A 61 12.93 13.98 4.57
C ARG A 61 13.06 12.63 3.88
N GLU A 62 13.68 11.66 4.55
CA GLU A 62 13.84 10.29 4.07
C GLU A 62 12.48 9.60 3.95
N THR A 63 11.57 9.81 4.92
CA THR A 63 10.20 9.30 4.86
C THR A 63 9.46 9.89 3.68
N LEU A 64 9.57 11.21 3.45
CA LEU A 64 8.95 11.85 2.28
C LEU A 64 9.52 11.35 0.96
N GLY A 65 10.82 11.05 0.91
CA GLY A 65 11.48 10.49 -0.27
C GLY A 65 10.92 9.14 -0.72
N VAL A 66 10.26 8.39 0.17
CA VAL A 66 9.56 7.15 -0.19
C VAL A 66 8.46 7.40 -1.21
N LEU A 67 7.79 8.56 -1.17
CA LEU A 67 6.76 8.92 -2.17
C LEU A 67 7.35 8.96 -3.58
N ASP A 68 8.57 9.47 -3.74
CA ASP A 68 9.23 9.51 -5.04
C ASP A 68 9.63 8.09 -5.48
N CYS A 69 10.12 7.25 -4.57
CA CYS A 69 10.40 5.84 -4.88
C CYS A 69 9.15 5.07 -5.35
N ILE A 70 7.97 5.32 -4.75
CA ILE A 70 6.71 4.70 -5.20
C ILE A 70 6.39 5.13 -6.63
N LYS A 71 6.46 6.43 -6.94
CA LYS A 71 6.17 6.96 -8.28
C LYS A 71 7.12 6.37 -9.31
N GLU A 72 8.41 6.32 -9.02
CA GLU A 72 9.43 5.75 -9.91
C GLU A 72 9.23 4.24 -10.14
N THR A 73 8.85 3.50 -9.09
CA THR A 73 8.72 2.02 -9.16
C THR A 73 7.47 1.57 -9.90
N TYR A 74 6.34 2.24 -9.67
CA TYR A 74 5.03 1.79 -10.17
C TYR A 74 4.44 2.69 -11.27
N GLY A 75 5.05 3.84 -11.56
CA GLY A 75 4.44 4.85 -12.44
C GLY A 75 3.14 5.42 -11.87
N TYR A 76 3.04 5.42 -10.53
CA TYR A 76 1.88 5.88 -9.76
C TYR A 76 1.76 7.41 -9.75
#